data_AF-A0A1Z5JMT4-F1
#
_entry.id   AF-A0A1Z5JMT4-F1
#
_cell.length_a   1.000
_cell.length_b   1.000
_cell.length_c   1.000
_cell.angle_alpha   90.00
_cell.angle_beta   90.00
_cell.angle_gamma   90.00
#
_symmetry.space_group_name_H-M   'P 1'
#
loop_
_entity.id
_entity.type
_entity.pdbx_description
1 polymer ?
#
loop_
_entity_poly.entity_id
_entity_poly.type
_entity_poly.pdbx_seq_one_letter_code
_entity_poly.pdbx_strand_id
1 'polypeptide(L)'
;MTSAQQLSLFPLFVLLASLCARSHAFCPTKSFAISSLIVRYAASPKPIDEAIAFYNEKFPFQREPPKSSPFTTLGMSDKMKAQMESRNERRRLTDISEKQARSAFQELAKLYGDDVAKQMVIDLPVCLSFERTWFKPSLEAYSGIFGKDEAKAMVARNPGLLAVKPSDAATVTDQTMTFSYLVAYTRPYSKVTLPLLFVLLAIPVVEAITGIQIRAAFFSIFPF
;
A
#
# COMPACT_ATOMS: atom_id res chain seq x y z
N MET A 1 21.65 29.92 -53.51
CA MET A 1 21.40 28.59 -54.13
C MET A 1 22.09 27.53 -53.26
N THR A 2 21.55 26.30 -53.24
CA THR A 2 21.79 25.14 -52.34
C THR A 2 20.90 25.12 -51.08
N SER A 3 19.65 24.63 -51.15
CA SER A 3 19.14 23.24 -51.23
C SER A 3 19.48 22.33 -50.04
N ALA A 4 18.50 22.27 -49.13
CA ALA A 4 17.90 21.10 -48.47
C ALA A 4 18.66 19.77 -48.37
N GLN A 5 18.81 19.29 -47.12
CA GLN A 5 18.69 17.87 -46.75
C GLN A 5 17.96 17.74 -45.41
N GLN A 6 16.63 17.60 -45.48
CA GLN A 6 15.81 17.05 -44.39
C GLN A 6 15.79 15.53 -44.53
N LEU A 7 16.50 14.84 -43.65
CA LEU A 7 16.48 13.39 -43.54
C LEU A 7 15.37 12.95 -42.57
N SER A 8 14.30 12.43 -43.18
CA SER A 8 13.41 11.35 -42.74
C SER A 8 13.58 10.82 -41.31
N LEU A 9 12.69 11.27 -40.41
CA LEU A 9 12.41 10.63 -39.11
C LEU A 9 10.90 10.38 -38.93
N PHE A 10 10.22 10.03 -40.03
CA PHE A 10 8.75 10.00 -40.08
C PHE A 10 8.02 8.64 -39.96
N PRO A 11 8.63 7.43 -39.88
CA PRO A 11 7.80 6.23 -39.73
C PRO A 11 7.63 5.75 -38.27
N LEU A 12 8.43 6.19 -37.29
CA LEU A 12 8.39 5.62 -35.94
C LEU A 12 7.41 6.31 -34.98
N PHE A 13 6.96 7.53 -35.30
CA PHE A 13 6.01 8.29 -34.48
C PHE A 13 4.53 7.90 -34.72
N VAL A 14 4.22 7.24 -35.84
CA VAL A 14 2.84 6.85 -36.18
C VAL A 14 2.36 5.61 -35.41
N LEU A 15 3.28 4.77 -34.92
CA LEU A 15 2.93 3.57 -34.15
C LEU A 15 2.56 3.86 -32.68
N LEU A 16 3.04 4.96 -32.09
CA LEU A 16 2.65 5.35 -30.73
C LEU A 16 1.34 6.14 -30.66
N ALA A 17 0.97 6.88 -31.72
CA ALA A 17 -0.28 7.65 -31.77
C ALA A 17 -1.54 6.77 -31.95
N SER A 18 -1.38 5.53 -32.47
CA SER A 18 -2.49 4.60 -32.70
C SER A 18 -3.04 3.95 -31.41
N LEU A 19 -2.31 3.99 -30.29
CA LEU A 19 -2.80 3.46 -29.01
C LEU A 19 -3.56 4.48 -28.15
N CYS A 20 -3.50 5.78 -28.47
CA CYS A 20 -4.24 6.82 -27.72
C CYS A 20 -5.63 7.13 -28.29
N ALA A 21 -5.99 6.61 -29.47
CA ALA A 21 -7.28 6.88 -30.12
C ALA A 21 -8.38 5.83 -29.82
N ARG A 22 -8.28 5.09 -28.71
CA ARG A 22 -9.31 4.14 -28.26
C ARG A 22 -9.70 4.40 -26.80
N SER A 23 -10.06 5.64 -26.50
CA SER A 23 -10.58 6.04 -25.17
C SER A 23 -11.63 7.15 -25.30
N HIS A 24 -12.58 7.01 -26.21
CA HIS A 24 -13.84 7.75 -26.18
C HIS A 24 -15.02 6.77 -26.27
N ALA A 25 -15.35 6.19 -25.13
CA ALA A 25 -16.70 5.72 -24.82
C ALA A 25 -17.00 6.01 -23.34
N PHE A 26 -16.75 7.25 -22.92
CA PHE A 26 -17.28 7.79 -21.67
C PHE A 26 -18.46 8.68 -22.03
N CYS A 27 -19.62 8.04 -22.20
CA CYS A 27 -20.90 8.71 -22.37
C CYS A 27 -21.44 9.02 -20.96
N PRO A 28 -21.71 10.29 -20.62
CA PRO A 28 -22.37 10.63 -19.37
C PRO A 28 -23.89 10.51 -19.53
N THR A 29 -24.59 10.41 -18.40
CA THR A 29 -26.05 10.53 -18.21
C THR A 29 -26.93 9.36 -18.65
N LYS A 30 -27.14 8.42 -17.71
CA LYS A 30 -28.48 7.87 -17.46
C LYS A 30 -28.75 7.88 -15.97
N SER A 31 -29.89 8.44 -15.62
CA SER A 31 -30.49 8.54 -14.29
C SER A 31 -30.15 7.36 -13.38
N PHE A 32 -29.70 7.67 -12.17
CA PHE A 32 -29.81 6.75 -11.03
C PHE A 32 -31.31 6.55 -10.74
N ALA A 33 -31.92 5.61 -11.46
CA ALA A 33 -33.08 4.92 -10.95
C ALA A 33 -32.59 4.04 -9.79
N ILE A 34 -33.09 4.33 -8.59
CA ILE A 34 -32.96 3.49 -7.40
C ILE A 34 -33.74 2.21 -7.71
N SER A 35 -33.12 1.31 -8.47
CA SER A 35 -33.62 -0.03 -8.67
C SER A 35 -33.19 -0.82 -7.44
N SER A 36 -34.14 -1.02 -6.54
CA SER A 36 -34.08 -1.97 -5.44
C SER A 36 -33.87 -3.37 -6.00
N LEU A 37 -32.64 -3.66 -6.40
CA LEU A 37 -32.17 -5.01 -6.65
C LEU A 37 -32.13 -5.68 -5.29
N ILE A 38 -33.19 -6.46 -5.05
CA ILE A 38 -33.16 -7.58 -4.11
C ILE A 38 -32.01 -8.47 -4.58
N VAL A 39 -30.82 -8.15 -4.06
CA VAL A 39 -29.67 -9.04 -4.07
C VAL A 39 -30.14 -10.28 -3.34
N ARG A 40 -30.24 -11.38 -4.07
CA ARG A 40 -30.37 -12.70 -3.47
C ARG A 40 -29.20 -12.84 -2.51
N TYR A 41 -29.45 -12.76 -1.20
CA TYR A 41 -28.50 -13.08 -0.14
C TYR A 41 -28.18 -14.58 -0.26
N ALA A 42 -27.33 -14.95 -1.20
CA ALA A 42 -26.34 -15.99 -0.89
C ALA A 42 -25.57 -15.41 0.28
N ALA A 43 -25.63 -16.05 1.45
CA ALA A 43 -25.02 -15.56 2.68
C ALA A 43 -23.63 -15.00 2.36
N SER A 44 -23.49 -13.67 2.41
CA SER A 44 -22.20 -13.04 2.19
C SER A 44 -21.22 -13.71 3.14
N PRO A 45 -20.06 -14.19 2.66
CA PRO A 45 -19.08 -14.79 3.56
C PRO A 45 -18.83 -13.81 4.70
N LYS A 46 -18.72 -14.33 5.93
CA LYS A 46 -18.56 -13.46 7.10
C LYS A 46 -17.37 -12.53 6.83
N PRO A 47 -17.44 -11.24 7.19
CA PRO A 47 -16.36 -10.28 6.89
C PRO A 47 -14.99 -10.75 7.39
N ILE A 48 -15.00 -11.56 8.46
CA ILE A 48 -13.85 -12.31 8.98
C ILE A 48 -13.23 -13.22 7.92
N ASP A 49 -14.02 -14.09 7.29
CA ASP A 49 -13.52 -15.09 6.35
C ASP A 49 -12.93 -14.42 5.09
N GLU A 50 -13.52 -13.31 4.63
CA GLU A 50 -12.98 -12.50 3.53
C GLU A 50 -11.64 -11.85 3.88
N ALA A 51 -11.52 -11.27 5.08
CA ALA A 51 -10.28 -10.65 5.54
C ALA A 51 -9.15 -11.68 5.70
N ILE A 52 -9.47 -12.88 6.19
CA ILE A 52 -8.52 -13.99 6.35
C ILE A 52 -8.12 -14.56 4.98
N ALA A 53 -9.05 -14.68 4.04
CA ALA A 53 -8.74 -15.09 2.67
C ALA A 53 -7.78 -14.10 2.00
N PHE A 54 -8.02 -12.78 2.15
CA PHE A 54 -7.13 -11.75 1.64
C PHE A 54 -5.73 -11.78 2.30
N TYR A 55 -5.68 -12.00 3.61
CA TYR A 55 -4.41 -12.18 4.31
C TYR A 55 -3.66 -13.40 3.76
N ASN A 56 -4.33 -14.55 3.61
CA ASN A 56 -3.74 -15.79 3.14
C ASN A 56 -3.30 -15.71 1.66
N GLU A 57 -3.97 -14.91 0.84
CA GLU A 57 -3.54 -14.60 -0.55
C GLU A 57 -2.18 -13.89 -0.55
N LYS A 58 -2.00 -12.89 0.32
CA LYS A 58 -0.73 -12.15 0.43
C LYS A 58 0.33 -12.88 1.24
N PHE A 59 -0.08 -13.63 2.25
CA PHE A 59 0.74 -14.27 3.26
C PHE A 59 0.24 -15.70 3.58
N PRO A 60 0.50 -16.70 2.71
CA PRO A 60 0.07 -18.06 3.00
C PRO A 60 0.58 -18.57 4.34
N PHE A 61 -0.31 -19.20 5.10
CA PHE A 61 0.01 -19.74 6.43
C PHE A 61 1.01 -20.91 6.40
N GLN A 62 1.11 -21.61 5.26
CA GLN A 62 1.98 -22.76 5.06
C GLN A 62 3.09 -22.40 4.07
N ARG A 63 4.01 -21.54 4.51
CA ARG A 63 5.19 -21.15 3.72
C ARG A 63 6.43 -21.89 4.18
N GLU A 64 7.28 -22.23 3.22
CA GLU A 64 8.64 -22.66 3.52
C GLU A 64 9.41 -21.55 4.27
N PRO A 65 10.31 -21.92 5.19
CA PRO A 65 11.14 -20.95 5.90
C PRO A 65 11.90 -20.07 4.90
N PRO A 66 12.16 -18.79 5.24
CA PRO A 66 12.90 -17.90 4.37
C PRO A 66 14.24 -18.51 3.96
N LYS A 67 14.43 -18.68 2.64
CA LYS A 67 15.78 -18.82 2.06
C LYS A 67 16.57 -17.56 2.42
N SER A 68 17.86 -17.72 2.72
CA SER A 68 18.74 -16.64 3.14
C SER A 68 18.63 -15.42 2.21
N SER A 69 18.63 -14.22 2.79
CA SER A 69 18.39 -12.98 2.05
C SER A 69 19.46 -12.77 0.96
N PRO A 70 19.12 -12.23 -0.22
CA PRO A 70 20.11 -11.92 -1.28
C PRO A 70 21.13 -10.85 -0.86
N PHE A 71 20.88 -10.15 0.26
CA PHE A 71 21.78 -9.17 0.84
C PHE A 71 22.92 -9.79 1.67
N THR A 72 22.82 -11.05 2.12
CA THR A 72 23.95 -11.70 2.80
C THR A 72 25.11 -11.99 1.84
N THR A 73 24.85 -12.03 0.54
CA THR A 73 25.87 -12.14 -0.52
C THR A 73 26.52 -10.81 -0.92
N LEU A 74 25.96 -9.67 -0.49
CA LEU A 74 26.43 -8.32 -0.85
C LEU A 74 27.45 -7.82 0.20
N GLY A 75 28.67 -8.36 0.16
CA GLY A 75 29.86 -7.77 0.81
C GLY A 75 29.86 -7.63 2.34
N MET A 76 28.93 -8.27 3.05
CA MET A 76 28.85 -8.21 4.53
C MET A 76 29.93 -9.08 5.19
N SER A 77 30.54 -8.60 6.29
CA SER A 77 31.51 -9.39 7.06
C SER A 77 30.84 -10.57 7.77
N ASP A 78 31.57 -11.68 7.94
CA ASP A 78 31.02 -12.92 8.50
C ASP A 78 30.54 -12.78 9.95
N LYS A 79 31.10 -11.81 10.71
CA LYS A 79 30.62 -11.46 12.05
C LYS A 79 29.22 -10.83 12.04
N MET A 80 28.94 -9.98 11.05
CA MET A 80 27.61 -9.39 10.86
C MET A 80 26.59 -10.42 10.36
N LYS A 81 27.01 -11.38 9.51
CA LYS A 81 26.15 -12.48 9.06
C LYS A 81 25.74 -13.37 10.22
N ALA A 82 26.69 -13.81 11.05
CA ALA A 82 26.41 -14.63 12.22
C ALA A 82 25.49 -13.91 13.24
N GLN A 83 25.67 -12.59 13.41
CA GLN A 83 24.80 -11.80 14.27
C GLN A 83 23.38 -11.65 13.69
N MET A 84 23.21 -11.46 12.38
CA MET A 84 21.88 -11.45 11.74
C MET A 84 21.20 -12.83 11.75
N GLU A 85 21.96 -13.92 11.61
CA GLU A 85 21.44 -15.29 11.66
C GLU A 85 21.01 -15.66 13.09
N SER A 86 21.78 -15.28 14.12
CA SER A 86 21.42 -15.51 15.52
C SER A 86 20.21 -14.71 16.00
N ARG A 87 19.93 -13.54 15.41
CA ARG A 87 18.75 -12.72 15.73
C ARG A 87 17.49 -13.18 14.98
N ASN A 88 17.65 -13.94 13.91
CA ASN A 88 16.58 -14.47 13.06
C ASN A 88 16.38 -15.97 13.34
N GLU A 89 15.89 -16.33 14.52
CA GLU A 89 15.28 -17.63 14.74
C GLU A 89 13.95 -17.74 13.96
N ARG A 90 14.09 -17.90 12.63
CA ARG A 90 13.23 -18.54 11.63
C ARG A 90 11.75 -18.15 11.51
N ARG A 91 11.24 -17.16 12.24
CA ARG A 91 9.83 -16.72 12.10
C ARG A 91 9.76 -15.31 11.56
N ARG A 92 9.14 -15.13 10.40
CA ARG A 92 8.79 -13.81 9.88
C ARG A 92 7.68 -13.25 10.76
N LEU A 93 7.59 -11.92 10.82
CA LEU A 93 6.47 -11.24 11.46
C LEU A 93 5.11 -11.75 10.94
N THR A 94 5.05 -12.17 9.67
CA THR A 94 3.83 -12.65 9.02
C THR A 94 3.51 -14.12 9.24
N ASP A 95 4.40 -14.88 9.88
CA ASP A 95 4.25 -16.32 10.11
C ASP A 95 3.39 -16.55 11.35
N ILE A 96 2.10 -16.23 11.22
CA ILE A 96 1.08 -16.42 12.26
C ILE A 96 0.15 -17.58 11.88
N SER A 97 -0.49 -18.20 12.88
CA SER A 97 -1.52 -19.21 12.61
C SER A 97 -2.84 -18.57 12.19
N GLU A 98 -3.66 -19.28 11.41
CA GLU A 98 -5.00 -18.82 11.03
C GLU A 98 -5.87 -18.48 12.26
N LYS A 99 -5.76 -19.28 13.32
CA LYS A 99 -6.47 -19.05 14.60
C LYS A 99 -6.07 -17.71 15.23
N GLN A 100 -4.78 -17.38 15.21
CA GLN A 100 -4.29 -16.10 15.72
C GLN A 100 -4.81 -14.94 14.87
N ALA A 101 -4.72 -15.04 13.53
CA ALA A 101 -5.22 -14.04 12.61
C ALA A 101 -6.73 -13.77 12.79
N ARG A 102 -7.54 -14.83 12.92
CA ARG A 102 -8.98 -14.72 13.22
C ARG A 102 -9.23 -14.01 14.56
N SER A 103 -8.45 -14.34 15.59
CA SER A 103 -8.60 -13.71 16.90
C SER A 103 -8.20 -12.23 16.90
N ALA A 104 -7.14 -11.86 16.16
CA ALA A 104 -6.72 -10.48 16.00
C ALA A 104 -7.79 -9.67 15.24
N PHE A 105 -8.37 -10.25 14.19
CA PHE A 105 -9.48 -9.64 13.46
C PHE A 105 -10.71 -9.42 14.36
N GLN A 106 -11.08 -10.40 15.18
CA GLN A 106 -12.20 -10.26 16.12
C GLN A 106 -11.99 -9.11 17.11
N GLU A 107 -10.76 -8.92 17.61
CA GLU A 107 -10.44 -7.78 18.48
C GLU A 107 -10.53 -6.45 17.72
N LEU A 108 -10.07 -6.38 16.46
CA LEU A 108 -10.25 -5.20 15.62
C LEU A 108 -11.74 -4.89 15.37
N ALA A 109 -12.52 -5.90 15.04
CA ALA A 109 -13.96 -5.77 14.79
C ALA A 109 -14.71 -5.24 16.02
N LYS A 110 -14.33 -5.68 17.24
CA LYS A 110 -14.91 -5.15 18.48
C LYS A 110 -14.61 -3.65 18.69
N LEU A 111 -13.44 -3.18 18.27
CA LEU A 111 -13.00 -1.79 18.51
C LEU A 111 -13.50 -0.81 17.44
N TYR A 112 -13.51 -1.23 16.18
CA TYR A 112 -13.75 -0.37 15.01
C TYR A 112 -15.02 -0.72 14.22
N GLY A 113 -15.60 -1.90 14.45
CA GLY A 113 -16.68 -2.45 13.63
C GLY A 113 -16.15 -3.35 12.51
N ASP A 114 -16.99 -4.26 12.02
CA ASP A 114 -16.61 -5.30 11.05
C ASP A 114 -16.10 -4.72 9.73
N ASP A 115 -16.80 -3.72 9.18
CA ASP A 115 -16.47 -3.12 7.88
C ASP A 115 -15.15 -2.35 7.92
N VAL A 116 -14.93 -1.57 8.98
CA VAL A 116 -13.69 -0.80 9.17
C VAL A 116 -12.53 -1.74 9.43
N ALA A 117 -12.70 -2.76 10.27
CA ALA A 117 -11.68 -3.77 10.51
C ALA A 117 -11.27 -4.50 9.23
N LYS A 118 -12.24 -4.85 8.37
CA LYS A 118 -11.96 -5.43 7.05
C LYS A 118 -11.13 -4.48 6.18
N GLN A 119 -11.50 -3.20 6.11
CA GLN A 119 -10.73 -2.23 5.34
C GLN A 119 -9.31 -2.06 5.88
N MET A 120 -9.12 -2.06 7.20
CA MET A 120 -7.80 -1.99 7.83
C MET A 120 -6.90 -3.18 7.44
N VAL A 121 -7.46 -4.39 7.34
CA VAL A 121 -6.73 -5.58 6.87
C VAL A 121 -6.41 -5.48 5.38
N ILE A 122 -7.31 -4.94 4.56
CA ILE A 122 -7.06 -4.74 3.12
C ILE A 122 -5.89 -3.76 2.92
N ASP A 123 -5.93 -2.66 3.66
CA ASP A 123 -4.94 -1.60 3.63
C ASP A 123 -3.55 -2.08 4.09
N LEU A 124 -3.51 -2.80 5.21
CA LEU A 124 -2.27 -3.32 5.78
C LEU A 124 -2.50 -4.72 6.36
N PRO A 125 -2.37 -5.80 5.57
CA PRO A 125 -2.69 -7.14 6.06
C PRO A 125 -1.82 -7.58 7.23
N VAL A 126 -0.58 -7.07 7.30
CA VAL A 126 0.36 -7.32 8.40
C VAL A 126 -0.22 -6.91 9.76
N CYS A 127 -1.26 -6.07 9.82
CA CYS A 127 -1.90 -5.69 11.08
C CYS A 127 -2.45 -6.89 11.88
N LEU A 128 -2.81 -8.00 11.21
CA LEU A 128 -3.25 -9.23 11.88
C LEU A 128 -2.14 -9.96 12.61
N SER A 129 -0.88 -9.65 12.31
CA SER A 129 0.28 -10.23 12.98
C SER A 129 0.74 -9.47 14.22
N PHE A 130 0.17 -8.29 14.46
CA PHE A 130 0.51 -7.49 15.64
C PHE A 130 -0.06 -8.10 16.91
N GLU A 131 0.54 -7.70 18.03
CA GLU A 131 0.19 -8.19 19.35
C GLU A 131 -1.22 -7.70 19.73
N ARG A 132 -2.22 -8.59 19.65
CA ARG A 132 -3.63 -8.26 19.89
C ARG A 132 -3.88 -7.63 21.27
N THR A 133 -3.06 -7.98 22.26
CA THR A 133 -3.17 -7.46 23.63
C THR A 133 -2.86 -5.97 23.72
N TRP A 134 -2.20 -5.40 22.70
CA TRP A 134 -1.88 -3.97 22.63
C TRP A 134 -2.97 -3.13 21.96
N PHE A 135 -3.90 -3.73 21.21
CA PHE A 135 -4.84 -2.94 20.39
C PHE A 135 -5.69 -1.98 21.22
N LYS A 136 -6.27 -2.49 22.31
CA LYS A 136 -7.11 -1.69 23.20
C LYS A 136 -6.28 -0.68 24.02
N PRO A 137 -5.21 -1.09 24.73
CA PRO A 137 -4.41 -0.14 25.51
C PRO A 137 -3.72 0.95 24.65
N SER A 138 -3.21 0.61 23.45
CA SER A 138 -2.63 1.61 22.55
C SER A 138 -3.70 2.58 22.05
N LEU A 139 -4.91 2.10 21.73
CA LEU A 139 -6.02 2.98 21.36
C LEU A 139 -6.44 3.90 22.50
N GLU A 140 -6.46 3.41 23.74
CA GLU A 140 -6.75 4.23 24.93
C GLU A 140 -5.69 5.31 25.14
N ALA A 141 -4.40 4.98 24.95
CA ALA A 141 -3.31 5.95 25.00
C ALA A 141 -3.47 7.05 23.94
N TYR A 142 -3.75 6.68 22.68
CA TYR A 142 -4.03 7.66 21.63
C TYR A 142 -5.28 8.50 21.92
N SER A 143 -6.32 7.87 22.47
CA SER A 143 -7.56 8.55 22.82
C SER A 143 -7.38 9.57 23.94
N GLY A 144 -6.40 9.36 24.84
CA GLY A 144 -6.05 10.32 25.89
C GLY A 144 -5.42 11.61 25.35
N ILE A 145 -4.78 11.56 24.18
CA ILE A 145 -4.07 12.69 23.57
C ILE A 145 -4.99 13.43 22.59
N PHE A 146 -5.59 12.70 21.64
CA PHE A 146 -6.34 13.27 20.52
C PHE A 146 -7.86 13.22 20.71
N GLY A 147 -8.34 12.51 21.74
CA GLY A 147 -9.76 12.20 21.89
C GLY A 147 -10.15 10.90 21.17
N LYS A 148 -11.26 10.31 21.62
CA LYS A 148 -11.64 8.93 21.28
C LYS A 148 -11.95 8.72 19.80
N ASP A 149 -12.70 9.64 19.20
CA ASP A 149 -13.14 9.50 17.80
C ASP A 149 -12.01 9.81 16.82
N GLU A 150 -11.19 10.83 17.11
CA GLU A 150 -10.02 11.17 16.31
C GLU A 150 -8.95 10.08 16.37
N ALA A 151 -8.68 9.54 17.56
CA ALA A 151 -7.74 8.43 17.72
C ALA A 151 -8.18 7.19 16.93
N LYS A 152 -9.48 6.86 16.95
CA LYS A 152 -10.02 5.76 16.14
C LYS A 152 -9.86 6.03 14.64
N ALA A 153 -10.17 7.23 14.18
CA ALA A 153 -10.02 7.60 12.78
C ALA A 153 -8.54 7.59 12.34
N MET A 154 -7.63 8.06 13.21
CA MET A 154 -6.19 8.04 12.99
C MET A 154 -5.65 6.61 12.81
N VAL A 155 -6.05 5.68 13.68
CA VAL A 155 -5.62 4.28 13.59
C VAL A 155 -6.29 3.56 12.42
N ALA A 156 -7.56 3.86 12.10
CA ALA A 156 -8.22 3.32 10.91
C ALA A 156 -7.50 3.73 9.62
N ARG A 157 -7.05 5.00 9.53
CA ARG A 157 -6.22 5.50 8.43
C ARG A 157 -4.84 4.86 8.40
N ASN A 158 -4.24 4.58 9.55
CA ASN A 158 -2.94 3.93 9.64
C ASN A 158 -2.92 2.75 10.64
N PRO A 159 -3.29 1.52 10.20
CA PRO A 159 -3.28 0.35 11.07
C PRO A 159 -1.88 -0.03 11.60
N GLY A 160 -0.80 0.53 11.02
CA GLY A 160 0.57 0.34 11.50
C GLY A 160 0.78 0.90 12.91
N LEU A 161 -0.05 1.84 13.37
CA LEU A 161 0.02 2.39 14.73
C LEU A 161 -0.31 1.37 15.82
N LEU A 162 -0.95 0.25 15.46
CA LEU A 162 -1.24 -0.86 16.36
C LEU A 162 0.00 -1.72 16.68
N ALA A 163 1.08 -1.59 15.92
CA ALA A 163 2.35 -2.24 16.22
C ALA A 163 3.10 -1.54 17.37
N VAL A 164 2.73 -0.30 17.69
CA VAL A 164 3.38 0.52 18.71
C VAL A 164 2.92 0.08 20.10
N LYS A 165 3.87 -0.08 21.02
CA LYS A 165 3.57 -0.42 22.40
C LYS A 165 2.75 0.68 23.07
N PRO A 166 1.86 0.35 24.02
CA PRO A 166 1.04 1.34 24.70
C PRO A 166 1.86 2.41 25.45
N SER A 167 3.05 2.05 25.96
CA SER A 167 3.98 2.99 26.60
C SER A 167 4.43 4.10 25.65
N ASP A 168 4.69 3.74 24.40
CA ASP A 168 5.27 4.63 23.40
C ASP A 168 4.15 5.44 22.73
N ALA A 169 2.96 4.82 22.56
CA ALA A 169 1.74 5.46 22.08
C ALA A 169 1.33 6.68 22.94
N ALA A 170 1.66 6.68 24.23
CA ALA A 170 1.39 7.80 25.14
C ALA A 170 2.31 9.02 24.94
N THR A 171 3.40 8.88 24.17
CA THR A 171 4.36 9.96 23.91
C THR A 171 4.18 10.62 22.55
N VAL A 172 3.09 10.28 21.87
CA VAL A 172 2.87 10.60 20.48
C VAL A 172 2.39 12.04 20.30
N THR A 173 2.89 12.69 19.25
CA THR A 173 2.66 14.11 18.94
C THR A 173 1.80 14.29 17.70
N ASP A 174 1.41 15.52 17.40
CA ASP A 174 0.64 15.90 16.21
C ASP A 174 1.29 15.44 14.89
N GLN A 175 2.61 15.25 14.87
CA GLN A 175 3.31 14.72 13.70
C GLN A 175 2.80 13.33 13.29
N THR A 176 2.47 12.48 14.26
CA THR A 176 1.91 11.15 13.98
C THR A 176 0.50 11.24 13.43
N MET A 177 -0.28 12.22 13.89
CA MET A 177 -1.59 12.52 13.30
C MET A 177 -1.44 12.94 11.83
N THR A 178 -0.54 13.88 11.52
CA THR A 178 -0.27 14.29 10.12
C THR A 178 0.22 13.12 9.26
N PHE A 179 1.09 12.27 9.80
CA PHE A 179 1.59 11.11 9.10
C PHE A 179 0.47 10.11 8.79
N SER A 180 -0.53 9.97 9.66
CA SER A 180 -1.71 9.12 9.38
C SER A 180 -2.49 9.57 8.14
N TYR A 181 -2.62 10.89 7.93
CA TYR A 181 -3.26 11.45 6.74
C TYR A 181 -2.41 11.22 5.49
N LEU A 182 -1.09 11.40 5.59
CA LEU A 182 -0.17 11.17 4.48
C LEU A 182 -0.22 9.70 4.03
N VAL A 183 -0.23 8.77 4.99
CA VAL A 183 -0.36 7.33 4.70
C VAL A 183 -1.70 7.00 4.06
N ALA A 184 -2.81 7.56 4.56
CA ALA A 184 -4.12 7.35 3.94
C ALA A 184 -4.17 7.87 2.49
N TYR A 185 -3.57 9.03 2.23
CA TYR A 185 -3.52 9.62 0.89
C TYR A 185 -2.66 8.81 -0.08
N THR A 186 -1.55 8.23 0.39
CA THR A 186 -0.59 7.52 -0.48
C THR A 186 -0.95 6.06 -0.77
N ARG A 187 -1.82 5.43 0.03
CA ARG A 187 -2.27 4.03 -0.15
C ARG A 187 -3.02 3.69 -1.44
N PRO A 188 -4.00 4.46 -1.92
CA PRO A 188 -4.75 4.11 -3.13
C PRO A 188 -3.86 3.96 -4.38
N TYR A 189 -2.62 4.43 -4.31
CA TYR A 189 -1.65 4.52 -5.39
C TYR A 189 -0.68 3.31 -5.47
N SER A 190 -0.83 2.28 -4.62
CA SER A 190 0.25 1.32 -4.35
C SER A 190 0.68 0.37 -5.47
N LYS A 191 -0.17 0.03 -6.46
CA LYS A 191 0.22 -0.95 -7.50
C LYS A 191 0.81 -0.35 -8.78
N VAL A 192 0.34 0.83 -9.20
CA VAL A 192 0.73 1.44 -10.48
C VAL A 192 1.51 2.73 -10.27
N THR A 193 1.18 3.49 -9.24
CA THR A 193 1.75 4.82 -9.05
C THR A 193 3.13 4.77 -8.43
N LEU A 194 3.45 3.77 -7.60
CA LEU A 194 4.79 3.65 -7.02
C LEU A 194 5.87 3.37 -8.10
N PRO A 195 5.70 2.41 -9.04
CA PRO A 195 6.64 2.26 -10.15
C PRO A 195 6.62 3.49 -11.06
N LEU A 196 5.46 4.12 -11.28
CA LEU A 196 5.38 5.36 -12.05
C LEU A 196 6.18 6.50 -11.39
N LEU A 197 6.10 6.65 -10.07
CA LEU A 197 6.81 7.66 -9.30
C LEU A 197 8.31 7.41 -9.33
N PHE A 198 8.73 6.14 -9.28
CA PHE A 198 10.12 5.74 -9.49
C PHE A 198 10.62 6.07 -10.90
N VAL A 199 9.80 5.79 -11.93
CA VAL A 199 10.12 6.19 -13.31
C VAL A 199 10.24 7.71 -13.39
N LEU A 200 9.31 8.46 -12.78
CA LEU A 200 9.29 9.92 -12.77
C LEU A 200 10.52 10.52 -12.05
N LEU A 201 10.92 9.93 -10.93
CA LEU A 201 12.14 10.29 -10.19
C LEU A 201 13.43 9.87 -10.90
N ALA A 202 13.38 8.84 -11.75
CA ALA A 202 14.51 8.38 -12.55
C ALA A 202 14.75 9.23 -13.81
N ILE A 203 13.76 10.02 -14.27
CA ILE A 203 13.88 10.94 -15.42
C ILE A 203 15.17 11.78 -15.40
N PRO A 204 15.54 12.54 -14.34
CA PRO A 204 16.77 13.34 -14.35
C PRO A 204 18.03 12.52 -14.64
N VAL A 205 18.10 11.31 -14.10
CA VAL A 205 19.25 10.42 -14.26
C VAL A 205 19.29 9.88 -15.69
N VAL A 206 18.14 9.51 -16.24
CA VAL A 206 18.02 9.06 -17.63
C VAL A 206 18.38 10.18 -18.60
N GLU A 207 17.93 11.41 -18.37
CA GLU A 207 18.28 12.59 -19.18
C GLU A 207 19.77 12.90 -19.13
N ALA A 208 20.39 12.81 -17.95
CA ALA A 208 21.83 13.04 -17.77
C ALA A 208 22.69 12.01 -18.52
N ILE A 209 22.24 10.75 -18.60
CA ILE A 209 22.98 9.68 -19.28
C ILE A 209 22.71 9.68 -20.79
N THR A 210 21.47 9.92 -21.21
CA THR A 210 21.05 9.77 -22.62
C THR A 210 21.12 11.07 -23.42
N GLY A 211 21.19 12.23 -22.77
CA GLY A 211 21.18 13.54 -23.42
C GLY A 211 19.83 13.94 -24.04
N ILE A 212 18.80 13.10 -23.92
CA ILE A 212 17.45 13.36 -24.42
C ILE A 212 16.71 14.25 -23.41
N GLN A 213 16.25 15.43 -23.81
CA GLN A 213 15.49 16.34 -22.94
C GLN A 213 14.00 15.95 -22.89
N ILE A 214 13.69 14.92 -22.10
CA ILE A 214 12.34 14.38 -21.94
C ILE A 214 11.43 15.41 -21.24
N ARG A 215 11.95 16.17 -20.28
CA ARG A 215 11.23 17.26 -19.58
C ARG A 215 10.76 18.34 -20.54
N ALA A 216 11.60 18.77 -21.47
CA ALA A 216 11.26 19.82 -22.43
C ALA A 216 10.11 19.39 -23.37
N ALA A 217 10.08 18.11 -23.75
CA ALA A 217 8.97 17.54 -24.52
C ALA A 217 7.69 17.42 -23.68
N PHE A 218 7.80 17.07 -22.40
CA PHE A 218 6.64 16.92 -21.52
C PHE A 218 5.99 18.28 -21.17
N PHE A 219 6.79 19.30 -20.84
CA PHE A 219 6.29 20.65 -20.52
C PHE A 219 5.83 21.44 -21.75
N SER A 220 6.28 21.08 -22.96
CA SER A 220 5.75 21.70 -24.18
C SER A 220 4.38 21.14 -24.59
N ILE A 221 4.03 19.92 -24.15
CA ILE A 221 2.72 19.29 -24.41
C ILE A 221 1.67 19.69 -23.38
N PHE A 222 2.07 19.93 -22.13
CA PHE A 222 1.18 20.41 -21.05
C PHE A 222 1.62 21.79 -20.56
N PRO A 223 1.26 22.87 -21.29
CA PRO A 223 1.44 24.22 -20.78
C PRO A 223 0.48 24.42 -19.61
N PHE A 224 1.04 24.62 -18.41
CA PHE A 224 0.31 25.08 -17.23
C PHE A 224 0.21 26.61 -17.25
#